data_AF-A0AA95E2M7-F1
#
_entry.id   AF-A0AA95E2M7-F1
#
_cell.length_a   1.000
_cell.length_b   1.000
_cell.length_c   1.000
_cell.angle_alpha   90.00
_cell.angle_beta   90.00
_cell.angle_gamma   90.00
#
_symmetry.space_group_name_H-M   'P 1'
#
loop_
_entity.id
_entity.type
_entity.pdbx_description
1 polymer ?
#
loop_
_entity_poly.entity_id
_entity_poly.type
_entity_poly.pdbx_seq_one_letter_code
_entity_poly.pdbx_strand_id
1 'polypeptide(L)'
;MSDEIFRPIARRIFLKKSRILIHPIAEPAYRVWYEFYNIKTQLKFSSLNGYYQVTPKLVLAELKDNYLFFDNFECIYHLMMLNDITDIFSLIIPESEEDIERCAWKEVLSLGFQKDINHAEFFSVIKTKAPLSVIQKLMGSKRLDNNQYLNFYGLNKDILTYQQKRIKHNYRKQLPKMSEWIRRSSN
;
A
#
# COMPACT_ATOMS: atom_id res chain seq x y z
N MET A 1 15.55 23.96 -31.17
CA MET A 1 15.41 23.21 -29.90
C MET A 1 13.96 22.80 -29.82
N SER A 2 13.67 21.54 -30.12
CA SER A 2 12.32 20.99 -30.05
C SER A 2 12.03 20.64 -28.60
N ASP A 3 11.08 21.36 -28.01
CA ASP A 3 10.39 20.90 -26.80
C ASP A 3 9.67 19.60 -27.16
N GLU A 4 10.35 18.47 -26.96
CA GLU A 4 9.69 17.18 -26.87
C GLU A 4 8.76 17.26 -25.67
N ILE A 5 7.50 17.55 -25.95
CA ILE A 5 6.37 17.31 -25.05
C ILE A 5 6.52 15.85 -24.62
N PHE A 6 7.05 15.64 -23.42
CA PHE A 6 7.23 14.34 -22.80
C PHE A 6 5.84 13.77 -22.56
N ARG A 7 5.26 13.14 -23.59
CA ARG A 7 4.03 12.36 -23.43
C ARG A 7 4.38 11.27 -22.43
N PRO A 8 3.66 11.15 -21.32
CA PRO A 8 4.00 10.15 -20.34
C PRO A 8 3.53 8.80 -20.86
N ILE A 9 4.39 8.13 -21.62
CA ILE A 9 4.13 6.82 -22.16
C ILE A 9 4.53 5.80 -21.10
N ALA A 10 3.60 4.89 -20.79
CA ALA A 10 3.87 3.79 -19.89
C ALA A 10 5.09 3.00 -20.39
N ARG A 11 6.11 2.82 -19.54
CA ARG A 11 7.37 2.17 -19.92
C ARG A 11 7.71 1.04 -18.96
N ARG A 12 8.12 -0.10 -19.50
CA ARG A 12 8.66 -1.22 -18.71
C ARG A 12 10.18 -1.13 -18.61
N ILE A 13 10.72 -1.35 -17.42
CA ILE A 13 12.17 -1.25 -17.15
C ILE A 13 12.57 -2.14 -15.98
N PHE A 14 13.80 -2.65 -15.99
CA PHE A 14 14.42 -3.27 -14.82
C PHE A 14 15.10 -2.19 -13.98
N LEU A 15 14.75 -2.12 -12.70
CA LEU A 15 15.28 -1.13 -11.78
C LEU A 15 15.99 -1.80 -10.61
N LYS A 16 17.15 -1.24 -10.25
CA LYS A 16 17.79 -1.55 -8.99
C LYS A 16 16.85 -1.19 -7.85
N LYS A 17 16.69 -2.11 -6.92
CA LYS A 17 15.92 -1.93 -5.68
C LYS A 17 16.25 -0.62 -4.94
N SER A 18 17.51 -0.21 -4.92
CA SER A 18 17.96 1.04 -4.27
C SER A 18 17.41 2.33 -4.88
N ARG A 19 16.81 2.27 -6.07
CA ARG A 19 16.19 3.41 -6.76
C ARG A 19 14.68 3.49 -6.57
N ILE A 20 14.08 2.52 -5.88
CA ILE A 20 12.63 2.47 -5.64
C ILE A 20 12.37 2.99 -4.23
N LEU A 21 11.58 4.06 -4.16
CA LEU A 21 11.17 4.69 -2.91
C LEU A 21 9.64 4.73 -2.85
N ILE A 22 9.09 5.04 -1.68
CA ILE A 22 7.65 5.29 -1.55
C ILE A 22 7.30 6.69 -2.03
N HIS A 23 6.18 6.83 -2.73
CA HIS A 23 5.62 8.13 -3.07
C HIS A 23 5.16 8.87 -1.79
N PRO A 24 5.52 10.14 -1.58
CA PRO A 24 5.14 10.89 -0.37
C PRO A 24 3.64 10.88 -0.07
N ILE A 25 2.79 11.03 -1.09
CA ILE A 25 1.32 10.98 -0.95
C ILE A 25 0.83 9.59 -0.51
N ALA A 26 1.50 8.51 -0.95
CA ALA A 26 1.12 7.15 -0.59
C ALA A 26 1.68 6.72 0.78
N GLU A 27 2.67 7.45 1.32
CA GLU A 27 3.37 7.09 2.55
C GLU A 27 2.45 6.94 3.78
N PRO A 28 1.49 7.86 4.05
CA PRO A 28 0.57 7.69 5.18
C PRO A 28 -0.25 6.40 5.08
N ALA A 29 -0.76 6.09 3.89
CA ALA A 29 -1.52 4.88 3.62
C ALA A 29 -0.65 3.63 3.80
N TYR A 30 0.57 3.62 3.26
CA TYR A 30 1.49 2.49 3.42
C TYR A 30 1.86 2.23 4.87
N ARG A 31 2.04 3.27 5.69
CA ARG A 31 2.29 3.13 7.13
C ARG A 31 1.13 2.43 7.83
N VAL A 32 -0.11 2.84 7.54
CA VAL A 32 -1.32 2.16 8.07
C VAL A 32 -1.40 0.74 7.55
N TRP A 33 -1.19 0.54 6.25
CA TRP A 33 -1.18 -0.79 5.66
C TRP A 33 -0.18 -1.70 6.38
N TYR A 34 1.05 -1.24 6.61
CA TYR A 34 2.10 -2.00 7.28
C TYR A 34 1.78 -2.33 8.75
N GLU A 35 1.15 -1.40 9.47
CA GLU A 35 0.69 -1.60 10.86
C GLU A 35 -0.29 -2.79 10.96
N PHE A 36 -1.23 -2.90 10.01
CA PHE A 36 -2.30 -3.90 10.01
C PHE A 36 -1.99 -5.16 9.18
N TYR A 37 -1.00 -5.10 8.28
CA TYR A 37 -0.66 -6.20 7.39
C TYR A 37 -0.13 -7.40 8.18
N ASN A 38 -0.79 -8.54 8.01
CA ASN A 38 -0.38 -9.79 8.62
C ASN A 38 0.57 -10.56 7.68
N ILE A 39 1.87 -10.56 8.01
CA ILE A 39 2.90 -11.27 7.24
C ILE A 39 2.63 -12.78 7.14
N LYS A 40 1.83 -13.37 8.05
CA LYS A 40 1.56 -14.82 8.05
C LYS A 40 0.59 -15.28 6.95
N THR A 41 -0.18 -14.39 6.33
CA THR A 41 -1.10 -14.73 5.22
C THR A 41 -0.39 -14.77 3.86
N GLN A 42 0.87 -15.23 3.86
CA GLN A 42 1.81 -15.12 2.74
C GLN A 42 1.22 -15.54 1.40
N LEU A 43 1.34 -14.67 0.40
CA LEU A 43 1.47 -15.11 -0.97
C LEU A 43 2.72 -15.99 -1.06
N LYS A 44 2.53 -17.30 -1.29
CA LYS A 44 3.65 -18.18 -1.67
C LYS A 44 4.05 -17.84 -3.10
N PHE A 45 4.94 -16.86 -3.25
CA PHE A 45 5.54 -16.50 -4.54
C PHE A 45 6.28 -17.68 -5.21
N SER A 46 6.59 -18.74 -4.46
CA SER A 46 7.28 -19.94 -4.95
C SER A 46 6.46 -20.86 -5.85
N SER A 47 5.13 -20.70 -5.97
CA SER A 47 4.28 -21.56 -6.83
C SER A 47 3.85 -20.93 -8.15
N LEU A 48 4.26 -19.70 -8.45
CA LEU A 48 3.91 -19.00 -9.69
C LEU A 48 5.17 -18.83 -10.53
N ASN A 49 5.25 -19.62 -11.62
CA ASN A 49 6.30 -19.56 -12.63
C ASN A 49 6.70 -18.10 -12.93
N GLY A 50 8.01 -17.87 -12.89
CA GLY A 50 8.64 -16.56 -12.93
C GLY A 50 8.17 -15.67 -14.09
N TYR A 51 8.30 -14.37 -13.86
CA TYR A 51 8.08 -13.25 -14.78
C TYR A 51 6.66 -12.70 -14.94
N TYR A 52 5.59 -13.39 -14.54
CA TYR A 52 4.22 -12.85 -14.54
C TYR A 52 3.74 -12.30 -13.19
N GLN A 53 4.63 -12.23 -12.19
CA GLN A 53 4.35 -11.70 -10.87
C GLN A 53 4.21 -10.18 -10.91
N VAL A 54 2.99 -9.70 -10.61
CA VAL A 54 2.59 -8.33 -10.25
C VAL A 54 3.68 -7.27 -10.46
N THR A 55 3.77 -6.74 -11.68
CA THR A 55 4.73 -5.66 -12.01
C THR A 55 4.40 -4.42 -11.19
N PRO A 56 5.27 -3.97 -10.25
CA PRO A 56 5.00 -2.76 -9.49
C PRO A 56 4.88 -1.56 -10.42
N LYS A 57 3.85 -0.75 -10.17
CA LYS A 57 3.66 0.52 -10.87
C LYS A 57 4.40 1.60 -10.13
N LEU A 58 5.15 2.38 -10.87
CA LEU A 58 5.98 3.44 -10.34
C LEU A 58 5.73 4.73 -11.13
N VAL A 59 5.91 5.86 -10.46
CA VAL A 59 6.03 7.16 -11.13
C VAL A 59 7.49 7.64 -11.06
N LEU A 60 7.88 8.51 -11.98
CA LEU A 60 9.20 9.15 -11.95
C LEU A 60 9.26 10.16 -10.80
N ALA A 61 10.33 10.14 -10.00
CA ALA A 61 10.59 11.22 -9.05
C ALA A 61 11.05 12.49 -9.79
N GLU A 62 10.67 13.66 -9.29
CA GLU A 62 11.11 14.96 -9.83
C GLU A 62 12.64 15.14 -9.75
N LEU A 63 13.25 14.62 -8.69
CA LEU A 63 14.71 14.57 -8.52
C LEU A 63 15.25 13.30 -9.20
N LYS A 64 16.15 13.50 -10.17
CA LYS A 64 16.65 12.47 -11.10
C LYS A 64 17.05 11.16 -10.40
N ASP A 65 16.80 10.06 -11.11
CA ASP A 65 17.21 8.66 -10.84
C ASP A 65 16.42 7.84 -9.82
N ASN A 66 15.38 8.39 -9.18
CA ASN A 66 14.49 7.62 -8.30
C ASN A 66 13.11 7.39 -8.91
N TYR A 67 12.48 6.31 -8.48
CA TYR A 67 11.14 5.89 -8.88
C TYR A 67 10.29 5.65 -7.65
N LEU A 68 9.02 6.07 -7.71
CA LEU A 68 8.15 6.12 -6.55
C LEU A 68 7.01 5.12 -6.72
N PHE A 69 6.90 4.13 -5.82
CA PHE A 69 5.73 3.26 -5.76
C PHE A 69 4.62 3.90 -4.94
N PHE A 70 3.37 3.57 -5.27
CA PHE A 70 2.20 4.11 -4.59
C PHE A 70 1.05 3.10 -4.42
N ASP A 71 1.11 1.96 -5.10
CA ASP A 71 0.15 0.86 -5.00
C ASP A 71 0.88 -0.48 -4.76
N ASN A 72 0.10 -1.57 -4.72
CA ASN A 72 0.61 -2.95 -4.59
C ASN A 72 1.59 -3.13 -3.44
N PHE A 73 1.22 -2.60 -2.26
CA PHE A 73 2.10 -2.54 -1.08
C PHE A 73 2.63 -3.91 -0.66
N GLU A 74 1.81 -4.95 -0.79
CA GLU A 74 2.24 -6.33 -0.52
C GLU A 74 3.36 -6.74 -1.47
N CYS A 75 3.17 -6.59 -2.78
CA CYS A 75 4.18 -6.96 -3.78
C CYS A 75 5.51 -6.23 -3.51
N ILE A 76 5.45 -4.91 -3.30
CA ILE A 76 6.63 -4.12 -2.98
C ILE A 76 7.27 -4.62 -1.69
N TYR A 77 6.51 -4.86 -0.64
CA TYR A 77 7.05 -5.37 0.62
C TYR A 77 7.78 -6.70 0.43
N HIS A 78 7.23 -7.64 -0.33
CA HIS A 78 7.88 -8.92 -0.61
C HIS A 78 9.14 -8.77 -1.46
N LEU A 79 9.09 -7.98 -2.54
CA LEU A 79 10.25 -7.69 -3.39
C LEU A 79 11.36 -6.93 -2.63
N MET A 80 10.99 -6.03 -1.72
CA MET A 80 11.92 -5.21 -0.95
C MET A 80 12.45 -5.87 0.31
N MET A 81 11.71 -6.74 0.98
CA MET A 81 12.09 -7.20 2.33
C MET A 81 12.36 -8.69 2.43
N LEU A 82 11.84 -9.49 1.50
CA LEU A 82 11.81 -10.95 1.61
C LEU A 82 12.60 -11.66 0.52
N ASN A 83 12.80 -11.03 -0.64
CA ASN A 83 13.56 -11.60 -1.74
C ASN A 83 14.94 -10.96 -1.89
N ASP A 84 15.94 -11.78 -2.21
CA ASP A 84 17.31 -11.37 -2.56
C ASP A 84 17.42 -10.96 -4.05
N ILE A 85 16.44 -10.20 -4.53
CA ILE A 85 16.40 -9.71 -5.91
C ILE A 85 17.07 -8.34 -5.96
N THR A 86 18.03 -8.18 -6.87
CA THR A 86 18.71 -6.90 -7.13
C THR A 86 17.93 -5.99 -8.06
N ASP A 87 17.37 -6.57 -9.13
CA ASP A 87 16.70 -5.85 -10.20
C ASP A 87 15.23 -6.26 -10.31
N ILE A 88 14.35 -5.27 -10.31
CA ILE A 88 12.91 -5.46 -10.29
C ILE A 88 12.34 -4.98 -11.62
N PHE A 89 11.60 -5.85 -12.29
CA PHE A 89 10.83 -5.47 -13.46
C PHE A 89 9.67 -4.58 -13.05
N SER A 90 9.61 -3.35 -13.55
CA SER A 90 8.65 -2.33 -13.13
C SER A 90 7.98 -1.65 -14.32
N LEU A 91 6.77 -1.13 -14.08
CA LEU A 91 6.01 -0.35 -15.04
C LEU A 91 5.99 1.11 -14.58
N ILE A 92 6.64 1.98 -15.33
CA ILE A 92 6.58 3.43 -15.12
C ILE A 92 5.32 3.94 -15.79
N ILE A 93 4.48 4.67 -15.05
CA ILE A 93 3.27 5.29 -15.59
C ILE A 93 3.14 6.74 -15.13
N PRO A 94 2.46 7.60 -15.91
CA PRO A 94 1.89 8.82 -15.33
C PRO A 94 0.74 8.44 -14.40
N GLU A 95 0.70 9.05 -13.22
CA GLU A 95 -0.49 9.09 -12.40
C GLU A 95 -0.66 10.47 -11.79
N SER A 96 -1.91 10.89 -11.63
CA SER A 96 -2.24 12.11 -10.90
C SER A 96 -2.04 11.91 -9.40
N GLU A 97 -1.81 12.99 -8.66
CA GLU A 97 -1.74 12.92 -7.19
C GLU A 97 -3.02 12.35 -6.57
N GLU A 98 -4.20 12.71 -7.11
CA GLU A 98 -5.49 12.17 -6.67
C GLU A 98 -5.60 10.66 -6.91
N ASP A 99 -5.14 10.17 -8.06
CA ASP A 99 -5.18 8.74 -8.37
C ASP A 99 -4.17 7.95 -7.53
N ILE A 100 -2.99 8.52 -7.26
CA ILE A 100 -2.00 7.98 -6.33
C ILE A 100 -2.60 7.83 -4.93
N GLU A 101 -3.21 8.88 -4.38
CA GLU A 101 -3.82 8.85 -3.05
C GLU A 101 -4.96 7.83 -2.99
N ARG A 102 -5.82 7.80 -4.02
CA ARG A 102 -6.93 6.85 -4.13
C ARG A 102 -6.46 5.40 -4.20
N CYS A 103 -5.42 5.12 -5.00
CA CYS A 103 -4.87 3.77 -5.13
C CYS A 103 -4.22 3.32 -3.81
N ALA A 104 -3.45 4.19 -3.17
CA ALA A 104 -2.79 3.92 -1.89
C ALA A 104 -3.80 3.58 -0.78
N TRP A 105 -4.87 4.37 -0.62
CA TRP A 105 -5.89 4.11 0.39
C TRP A 105 -6.80 2.92 0.06
N LYS A 106 -6.95 2.57 -1.22
CA LYS A 106 -7.62 1.33 -1.63
C LYS A 106 -6.87 0.09 -1.12
N GLU A 107 -5.54 0.09 -1.18
CA GLU A 107 -4.72 -1.00 -0.62
C GLU A 107 -4.95 -1.15 0.88
N VAL A 108 -5.07 -0.04 1.62
CA VAL A 108 -5.42 -0.08 3.05
C VAL A 108 -6.78 -0.72 3.25
N LEU A 109 -7.84 -0.24 2.59
CA LEU A 109 -9.19 -0.78 2.74
C LEU A 109 -9.28 -2.27 2.40
N SER A 110 -8.44 -2.76 1.48
CA SER A 110 -8.38 -4.20 1.16
C SER A 110 -8.05 -5.07 2.37
N LEU A 111 -7.27 -4.55 3.33
CA LEU A 111 -6.93 -5.28 4.56
C LEU A 111 -8.18 -5.62 5.37
N GLY A 112 -9.19 -4.75 5.38
CA GLY A 112 -10.42 -4.98 6.14
C GLY A 112 -11.20 -6.22 5.70
N PHE A 113 -10.92 -6.81 4.54
CA PHE A 113 -11.52 -8.08 4.14
C PHE A 113 -10.77 -9.32 4.67
N GLN A 114 -9.65 -9.13 5.39
CA GLN A 114 -8.89 -10.21 6.01
C GLN A 114 -9.56 -10.68 7.32
N LYS A 115 -9.50 -11.99 7.57
CA LYS A 115 -10.23 -12.67 8.67
C LYS A 115 -9.86 -12.17 10.07
N ASP A 116 -8.63 -11.75 10.29
CA ASP A 116 -8.08 -11.45 11.62
C ASP A 116 -7.98 -9.95 11.93
N ILE A 117 -8.67 -9.10 11.16
CA ILE A 117 -8.67 -7.66 11.42
C ILE A 117 -9.50 -7.30 12.65
N ASN A 118 -8.89 -6.53 13.54
CA ASN A 118 -9.63 -5.78 14.55
C ASN A 118 -10.27 -4.55 13.89
N HIS A 119 -11.51 -4.69 13.46
CA HIS A 119 -12.28 -3.67 12.76
C HIS A 119 -12.53 -2.42 13.60
N ALA A 120 -12.66 -2.55 14.93
CA ALA A 120 -12.80 -1.39 15.81
C ALA A 120 -11.56 -0.49 15.77
N GLU A 121 -10.38 -1.09 15.92
CA GLU A 121 -9.11 -0.37 15.83
C GLU A 121 -8.86 0.14 14.41
N PHE A 122 -9.07 -0.73 13.41
CA PHE A 122 -8.84 -0.41 12.01
C PHE A 122 -9.71 0.76 11.53
N PHE A 123 -11.00 0.76 11.89
CA PHE A 123 -11.89 1.87 11.54
C PHE A 123 -11.47 3.19 12.21
N SER A 124 -11.06 3.14 13.48
CA SER A 124 -10.55 4.33 14.19
C SER A 124 -9.33 4.93 13.50
N VAL A 125 -8.42 4.09 12.98
CA VAL A 125 -7.23 4.55 12.27
C VAL A 125 -7.58 5.13 10.90
N ILE A 126 -8.46 4.48 10.13
CA ILE A 126 -8.92 5.02 8.84
C ILE A 126 -9.56 6.39 9.03
N LYS A 127 -10.46 6.51 10.01
CA LYS A 127 -11.19 7.76 10.26
C LYS A 127 -10.27 8.93 10.66
N THR A 128 -9.09 8.65 11.20
CA THR A 128 -8.15 9.68 11.69
C THR A 128 -7.04 10.00 10.70
N LYS A 129 -6.50 9.00 10.00
CA LYS A 129 -5.32 9.17 9.13
C LYS A 129 -5.67 9.37 7.65
N ALA A 130 -6.84 8.92 7.21
CA ALA A 130 -7.20 8.97 5.80
C ALA A 130 -7.92 10.27 5.42
N PRO A 131 -7.68 10.80 4.21
CA PRO A 131 -8.47 11.89 3.66
C PRO A 131 -9.94 11.47 3.56
N LEU A 132 -10.82 12.25 4.19
CA LEU A 132 -12.24 11.89 4.31
C LEU A 132 -12.91 11.73 2.94
N SER A 133 -12.64 12.64 2.01
CA SER A 133 -13.17 12.62 0.64
C SER A 133 -12.77 11.35 -0.11
N VAL A 134 -11.53 10.91 0.04
CA VAL A 134 -11.00 9.70 -0.60
C VAL A 134 -11.68 8.45 -0.05
N ILE A 135 -11.75 8.29 1.27
CA ILE A 135 -12.38 7.10 1.87
C ILE A 135 -13.88 7.04 1.59
N GLN A 136 -14.58 8.18 1.66
CA GLN A 136 -15.99 8.27 1.30
C GLN A 136 -16.24 7.81 -0.14
N LYS A 137 -15.43 8.29 -1.09
CA LYS A 137 -15.49 7.90 -2.50
C LYS A 137 -15.19 6.41 -2.69
N LEU A 138 -14.13 5.90 -2.06
CA LEU A 138 -13.74 4.48 -2.14
C LEU A 138 -14.78 3.53 -1.55
N MET A 139 -15.43 3.94 -0.46
CA MET A 139 -16.49 3.15 0.18
C MET A 139 -17.87 3.34 -0.46
N GLY A 140 -18.00 4.24 -1.43
CA GLY A 140 -19.30 4.57 -2.05
C GLY A 140 -20.29 5.21 -1.06
N SER A 141 -19.80 5.95 -0.05
CA SER A 141 -20.60 6.47 1.05
C SER A 141 -20.48 7.98 1.18
N LYS A 142 -21.57 8.67 1.53
CA LYS A 142 -21.57 10.14 1.78
C LYS A 142 -21.13 10.50 3.21
N ARG A 143 -21.05 9.51 4.11
CA ARG A 143 -20.72 9.67 5.53
C ARG A 143 -19.84 8.51 5.95
N LEU A 144 -18.91 8.79 6.86
CA LEU A 144 -18.01 7.79 7.43
C LEU A 144 -18.41 7.51 8.88
N ASP A 145 -19.43 6.67 9.05
CA ASP A 145 -19.95 6.21 10.35
C ASP A 145 -19.90 4.69 10.49
N ASN A 146 -20.18 4.18 11.69
CA ASN A 146 -20.12 2.74 11.98
C ASN A 146 -21.02 1.92 11.06
N ASN A 147 -22.22 2.42 10.71
CA ASN A 147 -23.15 1.65 9.88
C ASN A 147 -22.64 1.55 8.45
N GLN A 148 -22.14 2.64 7.87
CA GLN A 148 -21.55 2.63 6.53
C GLN A 148 -20.30 1.75 6.47
N TYR A 149 -19.47 1.79 7.50
CA TYR A 149 -18.30 0.92 7.63
C TYR A 149 -18.69 -0.56 7.67
N LEU A 150 -19.62 -0.93 8.55
CA LEU A 150 -20.09 -2.30 8.68
C LEU A 150 -20.72 -2.81 7.37
N ASN A 151 -21.53 -1.97 6.71
CA ASN A 151 -22.15 -2.31 5.44
C ASN A 151 -21.10 -2.55 4.34
N PHE A 152 -20.07 -1.70 4.25
CA PHE A 152 -19.00 -1.84 3.27
C PHE A 152 -18.26 -3.18 3.39
N TYR A 153 -18.02 -3.66 4.61
CA TYR A 153 -17.34 -4.93 4.87
C TYR A 153 -18.30 -6.13 5.06
N GLY A 154 -19.62 -5.93 4.98
CA GLY A 154 -20.61 -6.98 5.21
C GLY A 154 -20.61 -7.55 6.65
N LEU A 155 -20.36 -6.70 7.65
CA LEU A 155 -20.18 -7.10 9.04
C LEU A 155 -21.43 -6.88 9.90
N ASN A 156 -21.61 -7.72 10.93
CA ASN A 156 -22.63 -7.50 11.95
C ASN A 156 -22.20 -6.41 12.95
N LYS A 157 -23.16 -5.58 13.40
CA LYS A 157 -22.99 -4.52 14.39
C LYS A 157 -22.32 -4.99 15.69
N ASP A 158 -22.58 -6.22 16.10
CA ASP A 158 -22.01 -6.78 17.33
C ASP A 158 -20.48 -6.90 17.29
N ILE A 159 -19.88 -6.96 16.08
CA ILE A 159 -18.43 -7.16 15.93
C ILE A 159 -17.64 -5.98 16.50
N LEU A 160 -18.06 -4.74 16.23
CA LEU A 160 -17.36 -3.55 16.67
C LEU A 160 -17.46 -3.40 18.18
N THR A 161 -18.66 -3.60 18.74
CA THR A 161 -18.88 -3.54 20.19
C THR A 161 -18.08 -4.61 20.93
N TYR A 162 -18.04 -5.83 20.39
CA TYR A 162 -17.26 -6.92 20.98
C TYR A 162 -15.75 -6.63 20.95
N GLN A 163 -15.23 -6.18 19.80
CA GLN A 163 -13.81 -5.90 19.64
C GLN A 163 -13.35 -4.67 20.45
N GLN A 164 -14.20 -3.64 20.58
CA GLN A 164 -13.92 -2.47 21.43
C GLN A 164 -13.72 -2.86 22.90
N LYS A 165 -14.50 -3.80 23.42
CA LYS A 165 -14.35 -4.31 24.80
C LYS A 165 -13.08 -5.13 25.01
N ARG A 166 -12.45 -5.62 23.92
CA ARG A 166 -11.25 -6.46 23.95
C ARG A 166 -10.00 -5.76 23.45
N ILE A 167 -10.00 -4.43 23.33
CA ILE A 167 -8.81 -3.66 22.93
C ILE A 167 -7.72 -3.87 23.99
N LYS A 168 -6.85 -4.85 23.75
CA LYS A 168 -5.50 -4.87 24.29
C LYS A 168 -4.70 -3.91 23.41
N HIS A 169 -3.89 -3.06 24.03
CA HIS A 169 -2.95 -2.20 23.31
C HIS A 169 -2.00 -3.12 22.54
N ASN A 170 -2.30 -3.39 21.28
CA ASN A 170 -1.47 -4.24 20.45
C ASN A 170 -0.21 -3.45 20.09
N TYR A 171 0.93 -4.11 20.25
CA TYR A 171 2.22 -3.63 19.78
C TYR A 171 2.13 -3.30 18.29
N ARG A 172 2.22 -2.01 17.95
CA ARG A 172 2.17 -1.56 16.55
C ARG A 172 3.51 -1.83 15.89
N LYS A 173 3.48 -2.48 14.73
CA LYS A 173 4.67 -2.62 13.89
C LYS A 173 5.13 -1.22 13.46
N GLN A 174 6.39 -0.89 13.72
CA GLN A 174 6.98 0.34 13.19
C GLN A 174 7.48 0.08 11.78
N LEU A 175 7.25 1.02 10.88
CA LEU A 175 7.78 0.93 9.52
C LEU A 175 9.32 0.84 9.59
N PRO A 176 9.96 -0.15 8.95
CA PRO A 176 11.41 -0.23 8.89
C PRO A 176 11.97 1.03 8.24
N LYS A 177 13.14 1.49 8.70
CA LYS A 177 13.79 2.66 8.08
C LYS A 177 14.21 2.32 6.64
N MET A 178 14.22 3.31 5.75
CA MET A 178 14.63 3.13 4.35
C MET A 178 16.05 2.52 4.24
N SER A 179 16.95 2.85 5.16
CA SER A 179 18.28 2.25 5.25
C SER A 179 18.26 0.75 5.51
N GLU A 180 17.26 0.24 6.23
CA GLU A 180 17.07 -1.20 6.47
C GLU A 180 16.59 -1.94 5.22
N TRP A 181 15.92 -1.23 4.30
CA TRP A 181 15.49 -1.79 3.01
C TRP A 181 16.68 -2.01 2.08
N ILE A 182 17.68 -1.12 2.13
CA ILE A 182 18.88 -1.13 1.28
C ILE A 182 19.95 -2.10 1.83
N ARG A 183 20.09 -2.24 3.15
CA ARG A 183 21.19 -3.01 3.77
C ARG A 183 21.14 -4.53 3.49
N ARG A 184 19.99 -5.07 3.09
CA ARG A 184 19.81 -6.51 2.82
C ARG A 184 20.16 -6.94 1.39
N SER A 185 20.41 -6.00 0.47
CA SER A 185 20.81 -6.33 -0.92
C SER A 185 22.33 -6.40 -1.12
N SER A 186 23.12 -6.48 -0.04
CA SER A 186 24.58 -6.34 -0.07
C SER A 186 25.34 -7.49 0.58
N ASN A 187 24.66 -8.60 0.92
CA ASN A 187 25.28 -9.82 1.43
C ASN A 187 25.08 -10.96 0.45
#